data_AF-A0A927NTI2-F1
#
_entry.id   AF-A0A927NTI2-F1
#
_cell.length_a   1.000
_cell.length_b   1.000
_cell.length_c   1.000
_cell.angle_alpha   90.00
_cell.angle_beta   90.00
_cell.angle_gamma   90.00
#
_symmetry.space_group_name_H-M   'P 1'
#
loop_
_entity.id
_entity.type
_entity.pdbx_description
1 polymer ?
#
loop_
_entity_poly.entity_id
_entity_poly.type
_entity_poly.pdbx_seq_one_letter_code
_entity_poly.pdbx_strand_id
1 'polypeptide(L)'
;AVPSAAFFGQFGNVQDLDTTLNSLRNVGFDDVFGVARGSDVLTALTRQALSQGKLQKPCISSSCPVCVELILMCFHGLKENLAPYIPASHIAAKMAREEAVKKTGLKSEEIGVFLISPCPAHVAAVKENLYQNDSGIDGVLSVREVGIKVMNLRFDEVDIKANYKASSLGLSCAISGGEVEGTGLDRVVDVDGMENVVKFLKELEDGKHPELEFVELNACPGGCVGGVMNVENGYFAKSTITRLCREVMKGSRNVTDFADKTYDYYTIADKWKVNNAYYKLDEDFAQAFVKMRKMEDARQQLPGRDCGMCGAPSCKDFAEDVAQGKANIQQCIFINSDDN
;
A
#
# COMPACT_ATOMS: atom_id res chain seq x y z
N ALA A 1 -5.69 -3.45 -18.52
CA ALA A 1 -4.67 -3.60 -17.47
C ALA A 1 -4.38 -2.26 -16.80
N VAL A 2 -4.15 -2.29 -15.48
CA VAL A 2 -3.78 -1.13 -14.68
C VAL A 2 -2.43 -1.42 -14.00
N PRO A 3 -1.28 -1.16 -14.65
CA PRO A 3 0.02 -1.46 -14.05
C PRO A 3 0.39 -0.46 -12.95
N SER A 4 0.87 -0.99 -11.82
CA SER A 4 1.53 -0.18 -10.78
C SER A 4 2.70 0.61 -11.37
N ALA A 5 2.95 1.81 -10.83
CA ALA A 5 4.12 2.61 -11.19
C ALA A 5 5.45 1.85 -10.98
N ALA A 6 5.49 0.94 -9.99
CA ALA A 6 6.65 0.09 -9.76
C ALA A 6 6.98 -0.86 -10.93
N PHE A 7 6.00 -1.19 -11.78
CA PHE A 7 6.16 -2.09 -12.93
C PHE A 7 7.23 -1.58 -13.92
N PHE A 8 7.34 -0.26 -14.10
CA PHE A 8 8.32 0.36 -15.00
C PHE A 8 9.77 0.22 -14.52
N GLY A 9 9.98 -0.10 -13.23
CA GLY A 9 11.29 -0.37 -12.66
C GLY A 9 11.71 -1.83 -12.73
N GLN A 10 10.85 -2.74 -13.22
CA GLN A 10 11.06 -4.19 -13.12
C GLN A 10 11.85 -4.81 -14.27
N PHE A 11 12.19 -4.00 -15.27
CA PHE A 11 12.91 -4.45 -16.45
C PHE A 11 14.18 -3.61 -16.56
N GLY A 12 15.34 -4.29 -16.63
CA GLY A 12 16.61 -3.61 -16.89
C GLY A 12 16.57 -2.90 -18.25
N ASN A 13 17.21 -1.73 -18.35
CA ASN A 13 17.37 -0.96 -19.60
C ASN A 13 16.09 -0.41 -20.25
N VAL A 14 15.03 -0.13 -19.49
CA VAL A 14 13.86 0.61 -20.04
C VAL A 14 14.29 2.00 -20.49
N GLN A 15 14.34 2.23 -21.80
CA GLN A 15 14.61 3.55 -22.39
C GLN A 15 13.33 4.33 -22.68
N ASP A 16 12.22 3.62 -22.79
CA ASP A 16 10.92 4.16 -23.17
C ASP A 16 9.79 3.48 -22.38
N LEU A 17 8.89 4.30 -21.85
CA LEU A 17 7.74 3.86 -21.07
C LEU A 17 6.65 3.26 -21.97
N ASP A 18 6.53 3.74 -23.21
CA ASP A 18 5.51 3.25 -24.15
C ASP A 18 5.79 1.80 -24.55
N THR A 19 7.05 1.44 -24.75
CA THR A 19 7.48 0.05 -24.95
C THR A 19 7.03 -0.85 -23.80
N THR A 20 7.18 -0.38 -22.55
CA THR A 20 6.73 -1.13 -21.36
C THR A 20 5.20 -1.28 -21.35
N LEU A 21 4.45 -0.22 -21.68
CA LEU A 21 3.00 -0.29 -21.79
C LEU A 21 2.52 -1.22 -22.91
N ASN A 22 3.14 -1.14 -24.09
CA ASN A 22 2.79 -1.97 -25.24
C ASN A 22 3.05 -3.46 -24.97
N SER A 23 4.05 -3.79 -24.17
CA SER A 23 4.30 -5.19 -23.77
C SER A 23 3.08 -5.84 -23.10
N LEU A 24 2.28 -5.07 -22.35
CA LEU A 24 1.06 -5.58 -21.72
C LEU A 24 -0.04 -5.85 -22.75
N ARG A 25 -0.11 -5.09 -23.84
CA ARG A 25 -1.02 -5.40 -24.95
C ARG A 25 -0.64 -6.74 -25.58
N ASN A 26 0.65 -6.98 -25.77
CA ASN A 26 1.16 -8.24 -26.33
C ASN A 26 0.98 -9.45 -25.40
N VAL A 27 0.87 -9.24 -24.08
CA VAL A 27 0.46 -10.29 -23.13
C VAL A 27 -1.02 -10.68 -23.30
N GLY A 28 -1.83 -9.81 -23.91
CA GLY A 28 -3.24 -10.07 -24.22
C GLY A 28 -4.24 -9.08 -23.63
N PHE A 29 -3.79 -7.92 -23.10
CA PHE A 29 -4.70 -6.88 -22.61
C PHE A 29 -5.14 -5.92 -23.74
N ASP A 30 -6.44 -5.61 -23.81
CA ASP A 30 -6.99 -4.70 -24.85
C ASP A 30 -6.57 -3.22 -24.67
N ASP A 31 -6.40 -2.79 -23.42
CA ASP A 31 -5.95 -1.45 -23.08
C ASP A 31 -5.12 -1.39 -21.79
N VAL A 32 -4.36 -0.31 -21.63
CA VAL A 32 -3.42 -0.13 -20.53
C VAL A 32 -3.55 1.28 -19.95
N PHE A 33 -3.78 1.36 -18.64
CA PHE A 33 -3.92 2.61 -17.90
C PHE A 33 -3.02 2.57 -16.67
N GLY A 34 -1.89 3.29 -16.69
CA GLY A 34 -0.94 3.26 -15.57
C GLY A 34 -1.48 3.88 -14.29
N VAL A 35 -1.18 3.26 -13.13
CA VAL A 35 -1.50 3.81 -11.80
C VAL A 35 -0.91 5.20 -11.60
N ALA A 36 0.22 5.51 -12.23
CA ALA A 36 0.86 6.82 -12.21
C ALA A 36 -0.09 7.97 -12.62
N ARG A 37 -1.07 7.72 -13.52
CA ARG A 37 -2.10 8.72 -13.88
C ARG A 37 -3.03 9.01 -12.69
N GLY A 38 -3.40 7.97 -11.94
CA GLY A 38 -4.17 8.12 -10.70
C GLY A 38 -3.37 8.81 -9.59
N SER A 39 -2.05 8.57 -9.54
CA SER A 39 -1.15 9.27 -8.62
C SER A 39 -1.11 10.77 -8.89
N ASP A 40 -1.03 11.21 -10.15
CA ASP A 40 -1.08 12.64 -10.50
C ASP A 40 -2.36 13.31 -9.95
N VAL A 41 -3.51 12.65 -10.13
CA VAL A 41 -4.81 13.15 -9.65
C VAL A 41 -4.85 13.18 -8.12
N LEU A 42 -4.42 12.11 -7.45
CA LEU A 42 -4.39 12.02 -5.99
C LEU A 42 -3.46 13.08 -5.38
N THR A 43 -2.28 13.28 -5.95
CA THR A 43 -1.33 14.28 -5.49
C THR A 43 -1.90 15.70 -5.62
N ALA A 44 -2.57 16.01 -6.73
CA ALA A 44 -3.23 17.30 -6.90
C ALA A 44 -4.35 17.52 -5.86
N LEU A 45 -5.17 16.51 -5.61
CA LEU A 45 -6.23 16.53 -4.59
C LEU A 45 -5.67 16.77 -3.18
N THR A 46 -4.66 15.99 -2.80
CA THR A 46 -4.02 16.07 -1.48
C THR A 46 -3.39 17.43 -1.27
N ARG A 47 -2.62 17.95 -2.26
CA ARG A 47 -2.04 19.29 -2.21
C ARG A 47 -3.10 20.38 -2.04
N GLN A 48 -4.20 20.29 -2.79
CA GLN A 48 -5.29 21.25 -2.71
C GLN A 48 -5.96 21.20 -1.33
N ALA A 49 -6.25 20.01 -0.79
CA ALA A 49 -6.91 19.89 0.50
C ALA A 49 -6.02 20.32 1.67
N LEU A 50 -4.72 20.05 1.61
CA LEU A 50 -3.74 20.52 2.60
C LEU A 50 -3.63 22.05 2.59
N SER A 51 -3.56 22.68 1.42
CA SER A 51 -3.49 24.16 1.32
C SER A 51 -4.77 24.86 1.79
N GLN A 52 -5.92 24.18 1.68
CA GLN A 52 -7.21 24.65 2.19
C GLN A 52 -7.45 24.34 3.67
N GLY A 53 -6.52 23.66 4.35
CA GLY A 53 -6.68 23.27 5.76
C GLY A 53 -7.80 22.24 6.00
N LYS A 54 -8.15 21.45 4.99
CA LYS A 54 -9.25 20.47 5.05
C LYS A 54 -8.84 19.11 5.63
N LEU A 55 -7.53 18.87 5.76
CA LEU A 55 -7.00 17.63 6.32
C LEU A 55 -6.40 17.87 7.70
N GLN A 56 -6.61 16.91 8.60
CA GLN A 56 -5.99 16.89 9.92
C GLN A 56 -4.48 16.74 9.76
N LYS A 57 -3.70 17.55 10.51
CA LYS A 57 -2.24 17.50 10.51
C LYS A 57 -1.73 16.81 11.78
N PRO A 58 -0.66 16.00 11.70
CA PRO A 58 -0.02 15.53 10.47
C PRO A 58 -0.94 14.62 9.65
N CYS A 59 -1.04 14.87 8.34
CA CYS A 59 -1.87 14.06 7.44
C CYS A 59 -1.07 12.84 6.98
N ILE A 60 -1.60 11.64 7.17
CA ILE A 60 -0.95 10.38 6.79
C ILE A 60 -1.53 9.88 5.47
N SER A 61 -0.66 9.57 4.50
CA SER A 61 -1.09 9.00 3.21
C SER A 61 -1.86 7.69 3.38
N SER A 62 -2.88 7.48 2.54
CA SER A 62 -3.68 6.26 2.48
C SER A 62 -3.26 5.28 1.37
N SER A 63 -2.15 5.55 0.68
CA SER A 63 -1.72 4.79 -0.51
C SER A 63 -1.27 3.36 -0.20
N CYS A 64 -0.55 3.14 0.91
CA CYS A 64 -0.04 1.83 1.29
C CYS A 64 -1.10 1.06 2.10
N PRO A 65 -1.77 0.02 1.55
CA PRO A 65 -2.83 -0.70 2.26
C PRO A 65 -2.33 -1.35 3.57
N VAL A 66 -1.08 -1.82 3.60
CA VAL A 66 -0.48 -2.42 4.81
C VAL A 66 -0.35 -1.39 5.94
N CYS A 67 0.08 -0.16 5.63
CA CYS A 67 0.21 0.89 6.64
C CYS A 67 -1.16 1.38 7.12
N VAL A 68 -2.13 1.48 6.21
CA VAL A 68 -3.52 1.77 6.55
C VAL A 68 -4.05 0.71 7.51
N GLU A 69 -3.99 -0.58 7.16
CA GLU A 69 -4.46 -1.67 8.02
C GLU A 69 -3.76 -1.68 9.38
N LEU A 70 -2.43 -1.49 9.41
CA LEU A 70 -1.68 -1.39 10.66
C LEU A 70 -2.21 -0.27 11.56
N ILE A 71 -2.51 0.91 11.00
CA ILE A 71 -3.08 2.03 11.77
C ILE A 71 -4.48 1.67 12.28
N LEU A 72 -5.31 1.05 11.44
CA LEU A 72 -6.66 0.64 11.82
C LEU A 72 -6.70 -0.49 12.85
N MET A 73 -5.63 -1.26 12.99
CA MET A 73 -5.52 -2.40 13.92
C MET A 73 -4.77 -2.08 15.21
N CYS A 74 -3.76 -1.22 15.15
CA CYS A 74 -2.80 -1.03 16.24
C CYS A 74 -2.64 0.42 16.70
N PHE A 75 -2.95 1.42 15.86
CA PHE A 75 -2.69 2.84 16.14
C PHE A 75 -3.97 3.66 15.96
N HIS A 76 -5.03 3.27 16.66
CA HIS A 76 -6.37 3.83 16.48
C HIS A 76 -6.41 5.35 16.73
N GLY A 77 -5.50 5.89 17.55
CA GLY A 77 -5.39 7.33 17.79
C GLY A 77 -5.05 8.13 16.53
N LEU A 78 -4.38 7.51 15.56
CA LEU A 78 -3.97 8.12 14.29
C LEU A 78 -4.99 7.94 13.17
N LYS A 79 -6.13 7.29 13.44
CA LYS A 79 -7.14 7.00 12.42
C LYS A 79 -7.69 8.27 11.73
N GLU A 80 -7.91 9.34 12.49
CA GLU A 80 -8.40 10.62 11.94
C GLU A 80 -7.29 11.40 11.22
N ASN A 81 -6.02 11.00 11.37
CA ASN A 81 -4.90 11.56 10.62
C ASN A 81 -4.74 10.91 9.23
N LEU A 82 -5.33 9.73 8.98
CA LEU A 82 -5.32 9.10 7.66
C LEU A 82 -6.11 9.95 6.64
N ALA A 83 -5.49 10.22 5.50
CA ALA A 83 -6.13 10.91 4.40
C ALA A 83 -7.42 10.19 3.96
N PRO A 84 -8.54 10.90 3.75
CA PRO A 84 -9.84 10.30 3.44
C PRO A 84 -9.97 9.93 1.95
N TYR A 85 -8.86 9.58 1.28
CA TYR A 85 -8.84 9.28 -0.16
C TYR A 85 -8.70 7.79 -0.43
N ILE A 86 -9.36 7.32 -1.49
CA ILE A 86 -9.05 6.02 -2.07
C ILE A 86 -7.66 6.08 -2.72
N PRO A 87 -6.89 4.98 -2.77
CA PRO A 87 -5.53 5.01 -3.26
C PRO A 87 -5.50 5.24 -4.77
N ALA A 88 -4.35 5.70 -5.29
CA ALA A 88 -4.13 5.96 -6.71
C ALA A 88 -4.49 4.78 -7.63
N SER A 89 -4.31 3.54 -7.15
CA SER A 89 -4.72 2.32 -7.87
C SER A 89 -6.23 2.25 -8.14
N HIS A 90 -7.06 2.66 -7.18
CA HIS A 90 -8.51 2.66 -7.30
C HIS A 90 -8.98 3.83 -8.18
N ILE A 91 -8.37 5.01 -8.02
CA ILE A 91 -8.62 6.17 -8.90
C ILE A 91 -8.33 5.79 -10.35
N ALA A 92 -7.16 5.20 -10.59
CA ALA A 92 -6.75 4.74 -11.92
C ALA A 92 -7.69 3.66 -12.48
N ALA A 93 -8.15 2.72 -11.66
CA ALA A 93 -9.09 1.68 -12.09
C ALA A 93 -10.45 2.25 -12.51
N LYS A 94 -11.02 3.17 -11.72
CA LYS A 94 -12.28 3.85 -12.06
C LYS A 94 -12.15 4.65 -13.35
N MET A 95 -11.07 5.42 -13.49
CA MET A 95 -10.79 6.19 -14.71
C MET A 95 -10.56 5.28 -15.94
N ALA A 96 -9.84 4.16 -15.77
CA ALA A 96 -9.61 3.20 -16.83
C ALA A 96 -10.91 2.60 -17.35
N ARG A 97 -11.84 2.27 -16.44
CA ARG A 97 -13.16 1.77 -16.80
C ARG A 97 -13.97 2.81 -17.58
N GLU A 98 -14.01 4.06 -17.10
CA GLU A 98 -14.70 5.14 -17.79
C GLU A 98 -14.14 5.41 -19.20
N GLU A 99 -12.81 5.42 -19.35
CA GLU A 99 -12.13 5.60 -20.64
C GLU A 99 -12.45 4.43 -21.58
N ALA A 100 -12.46 3.19 -21.08
CA ALA A 100 -12.80 2.00 -21.85
C ALA A 100 -14.27 1.98 -22.31
N VAL A 101 -15.23 2.33 -21.44
CA VAL A 101 -16.65 2.46 -21.81
C VAL A 101 -16.82 3.46 -22.95
N LYS A 102 -16.21 4.65 -22.83
CA LYS A 102 -16.30 5.70 -23.86
C LYS A 102 -15.70 5.26 -25.19
N LYS A 103 -14.58 4.53 -25.14
CA LYS A 103 -13.83 4.11 -26.33
C LYS A 103 -14.47 2.94 -27.07
N THR A 104 -15.05 1.99 -26.33
CA THR A 104 -15.54 0.72 -26.89
C THR A 104 -17.06 0.69 -27.07
N GLY A 105 -17.81 1.50 -26.32
CA GLY A 105 -19.27 1.42 -26.26
C GLY A 105 -19.80 0.20 -25.49
N LEU A 106 -18.92 -0.62 -24.89
CA LEU A 106 -19.30 -1.75 -24.05
C LEU A 106 -19.89 -1.27 -22.73
N LYS A 107 -20.73 -2.10 -22.12
CA LYS A 107 -21.25 -1.83 -20.78
C LYS A 107 -20.14 -2.00 -19.75
N SER A 108 -20.32 -1.31 -18.62
CA SER A 108 -19.35 -1.32 -17.51
C SER A 108 -19.05 -2.73 -17.01
N GLU A 109 -20.05 -3.61 -16.99
CA GLU A 109 -19.97 -4.99 -16.50
C GLU A 109 -19.27 -5.94 -17.48
N GLU A 110 -19.11 -5.52 -18.74
CA GLU A 110 -18.42 -6.28 -19.79
C GLU A 110 -16.92 -5.95 -19.83
N ILE A 111 -16.46 -4.99 -19.02
CA ILE A 111 -15.07 -4.53 -18.99
C ILE A 111 -14.37 -5.09 -17.76
N GLY A 112 -13.29 -5.84 -17.98
CA GLY A 112 -12.41 -6.33 -16.91
C GLY A 112 -11.25 -5.38 -16.62
N VAL A 113 -11.14 -4.89 -15.39
CA VAL A 113 -10.07 -4.02 -14.90
C VAL A 113 -9.18 -4.80 -13.94
N PHE A 114 -7.98 -5.14 -14.39
CA PHE A 114 -7.00 -5.90 -13.62
C PHE A 114 -5.83 -5.01 -13.19
N LEU A 115 -5.64 -4.86 -11.88
CA LEU A 115 -4.49 -4.19 -11.28
C LEU A 115 -3.28 -5.13 -11.33
N ILE A 116 -2.16 -4.68 -11.90
CA ILE A 116 -0.89 -5.42 -11.85
C ILE A 116 -0.08 -4.85 -10.68
N SER A 117 -0.07 -5.59 -9.58
CA SER A 117 0.36 -5.11 -8.26
C SER A 117 1.70 -5.72 -7.82
N PRO A 118 2.57 -4.93 -7.17
CA PRO A 118 3.78 -5.42 -6.52
C PRO A 118 3.52 -5.94 -5.09
N CYS A 119 2.30 -5.74 -4.55
CA CYS A 119 1.96 -6.01 -3.16
C CYS A 119 0.73 -6.92 -3.01
N PRO A 120 0.81 -8.02 -2.23
CA PRO A 120 -0.31 -8.92 -1.99
C PRO A 120 -1.42 -8.26 -1.16
N ALA A 121 -1.13 -7.22 -0.38
CA ALA A 121 -2.13 -6.50 0.39
C ALA A 121 -3.17 -5.79 -0.49
N HIS A 122 -2.87 -5.52 -1.77
CA HIS A 122 -3.91 -5.08 -2.72
C HIS A 122 -4.97 -6.16 -2.97
N VAL A 123 -4.61 -7.45 -2.90
CA VAL A 123 -5.59 -8.54 -3.03
C VAL A 123 -6.55 -8.49 -1.84
N ALA A 124 -6.03 -8.37 -0.62
CA ALA A 124 -6.82 -8.25 0.60
C ALA A 124 -7.68 -6.98 0.56
N ALA A 125 -7.09 -5.83 0.25
CA ALA A 125 -7.79 -4.56 0.21
C ALA A 125 -8.97 -4.54 -0.77
N VAL A 126 -8.84 -5.20 -1.94
CA VAL A 126 -9.94 -5.34 -2.91
C VAL A 126 -10.99 -6.34 -2.42
N LYS A 127 -10.59 -7.51 -1.92
CA LYS A 127 -11.51 -8.56 -1.46
C LYS A 127 -12.31 -8.17 -0.23
N GLU A 128 -11.69 -7.47 0.71
CA GLU A 128 -12.29 -7.05 1.97
C GLU A 128 -12.90 -5.64 1.89
N ASN A 129 -12.82 -5.01 0.72
CA ASN A 129 -13.30 -3.65 0.48
C ASN A 129 -12.78 -2.64 1.52
N LEU A 130 -11.46 -2.66 1.75
CA LEU A 130 -10.78 -1.82 2.74
C LEU A 130 -11.13 -0.33 2.60
N TYR A 131 -11.28 0.14 1.37
CA TYR A 131 -11.58 1.53 1.04
C TYR A 131 -13.09 1.83 0.89
N GLN A 132 -13.95 0.88 1.27
CA GLN A 132 -15.39 1.02 1.45
C GLN A 132 -16.14 1.66 0.28
N ASN A 133 -15.68 1.40 -0.94
CA ASN A 133 -16.23 1.92 -2.18
C ASN A 133 -16.08 0.87 -3.27
N ASP A 134 -16.82 1.04 -4.37
CA ASP A 134 -16.48 0.31 -5.59
C ASP A 134 -15.02 0.59 -5.96
N SER A 135 -14.19 -0.45 -5.84
CA SER A 135 -12.76 -0.37 -6.12
C SER A 135 -12.49 -0.10 -7.60
N GLY A 136 -13.47 -0.40 -8.47
CA GLY A 136 -13.31 -0.42 -9.91
C GLY A 136 -12.37 -1.52 -10.41
N ILE A 137 -11.83 -2.37 -9.51
CA ILE A 137 -10.83 -3.41 -9.78
C ILE A 137 -11.51 -4.78 -9.69
N ASP A 138 -11.56 -5.52 -10.81
CA ASP A 138 -12.14 -6.86 -10.87
C ASP A 138 -11.15 -7.96 -10.47
N GLY A 139 -9.85 -7.65 -10.53
CA GLY A 139 -8.81 -8.60 -10.17
C GLY A 139 -7.45 -7.96 -9.94
N VAL A 140 -6.62 -8.65 -9.17
CA VAL A 140 -5.24 -8.25 -8.90
C VAL A 140 -4.32 -9.35 -9.42
N LEU A 141 -3.37 -8.98 -10.27
CA LEU A 141 -2.36 -9.84 -10.85
C LEU A 141 -0.99 -9.47 -10.30
N SER A 142 -0.14 -10.47 -10.07
CA SER A 142 1.22 -10.24 -9.60
C SER A 142 2.07 -9.60 -10.69
N VAL A 143 2.86 -8.57 -10.32
CA VAL A 143 3.91 -8.01 -11.19
C VAL A 143 4.85 -9.10 -11.69
N ARG A 144 5.22 -10.07 -10.85
CA ARG A 144 6.11 -11.18 -11.23
C ARG A 144 5.49 -12.09 -12.28
N GLU A 145 4.22 -12.45 -12.13
CA GLU A 145 3.54 -13.33 -13.10
C GLU A 145 3.40 -12.67 -14.46
N VAL A 146 2.99 -11.41 -14.49
CA VAL A 146 2.86 -10.64 -15.74
C VAL A 146 4.24 -10.30 -16.32
N GLY A 147 5.20 -9.93 -15.47
CA GLY A 147 6.56 -9.58 -15.86
C GLY A 147 7.30 -10.73 -16.52
N ILE A 148 7.15 -11.97 -16.02
CA ILE A 148 7.72 -13.17 -16.66
C ILE A 148 7.13 -13.37 -18.06
N LYS A 149 5.83 -13.13 -18.25
CA LYS A 149 5.22 -13.19 -19.59
C LYS A 149 5.80 -12.13 -20.51
N VAL A 150 5.91 -10.89 -20.04
CA VAL A 150 6.53 -9.78 -20.78
C VAL A 150 7.95 -10.11 -21.22
N MET A 151 8.80 -10.65 -20.33
CA MET A 151 10.18 -11.01 -20.65
C MET A 151 10.31 -12.15 -21.67
N ASN A 152 9.29 -13.01 -21.79
CA ASN A 152 9.28 -14.13 -22.74
C ASN A 152 8.70 -13.75 -24.12
N LEU A 153 8.23 -12.51 -24.30
CA LEU A 153 7.77 -12.02 -25.60
C LEU A 153 8.97 -11.69 -26.50
N ARG A 154 8.90 -12.10 -27.77
CA ARG A 154 9.83 -11.63 -28.81
C ARG A 154 9.32 -10.29 -29.35
N PHE A 155 10.11 -9.23 -29.22
CA PHE A 155 9.72 -7.84 -29.53
C PHE A 155 9.84 -7.49 -31.02
N ASP A 156 9.49 -8.42 -31.92
CA ASP A 156 9.72 -8.21 -33.35
C ASP A 156 8.54 -7.48 -34.04
N GLU A 157 7.40 -7.34 -33.35
CA GLU A 157 6.21 -6.64 -33.85
C GLU A 157 5.56 -5.83 -32.71
N VAL A 158 6.06 -4.61 -32.47
CA VAL A 158 5.40 -3.68 -31.54
C VAL A 158 4.77 -2.56 -32.35
N ASP A 159 3.44 -2.59 -32.44
CA ASP A 159 2.65 -1.44 -32.87
C ASP A 159 2.71 -0.40 -31.74
N ILE A 160 3.60 0.59 -31.87
CA ILE A 160 3.82 1.62 -30.86
C ILE A 160 2.60 2.55 -30.85
N LYS A 161 1.56 2.15 -30.11
CA LYS A 161 0.31 2.91 -29.93
C LYS A 161 0.04 3.34 -28.50
N ALA A 162 0.75 2.80 -27.51
CA ALA A 162 0.70 3.36 -26.16
C ALA A 162 1.26 4.79 -26.17
N ASN A 163 0.60 5.67 -25.44
CA ASN A 163 1.02 7.03 -25.17
C ASN A 163 0.98 7.20 -23.66
N TYR A 164 2.15 7.21 -23.02
CA TYR A 164 2.29 7.39 -21.59
C TYR A 164 1.86 8.80 -21.19
N LYS A 165 0.78 8.91 -20.42
CA LYS A 165 0.12 10.19 -20.10
C LYS A 165 0.46 10.78 -18.72
N ALA A 166 1.07 9.99 -17.84
CA ALA A 166 1.34 10.45 -16.47
C ALA A 166 2.55 11.39 -16.40
N SER A 167 2.68 12.15 -15.32
CA SER A 167 3.85 12.98 -15.07
C SER A 167 5.00 12.18 -14.44
N SER A 168 6.19 12.79 -14.39
CA SER A 168 7.33 12.25 -13.65
C SER A 168 7.03 12.06 -12.16
N LEU A 169 6.14 12.89 -11.61
CA LEU A 169 5.69 12.83 -10.22
C LEU A 169 4.72 11.66 -9.99
N GLY A 170 3.81 11.43 -10.95
CA GLY A 170 2.95 10.26 -10.93
C GLY A 170 3.76 8.95 -10.95
N LEU A 171 4.86 8.91 -11.72
CA LEU A 171 5.76 7.76 -11.73
C LEU A 171 6.60 7.66 -10.45
N SER A 172 7.06 8.77 -9.88
CA SER A 172 7.92 8.76 -8.68
C SER A 172 7.22 8.19 -7.44
N CYS A 173 5.89 8.19 -7.40
CA CYS A 173 5.10 7.49 -6.37
C CYS A 173 5.34 5.97 -6.32
N ALA A 174 6.11 5.39 -7.25
CA ALA A 174 6.61 4.02 -7.16
C ALA A 174 7.66 3.83 -6.05
N ILE A 175 8.37 4.89 -5.68
CA ILE A 175 9.47 4.89 -4.72
C ILE A 175 9.09 5.69 -3.48
N SER A 176 9.66 5.35 -2.32
CA SER A 176 9.49 6.16 -1.11
C SER A 176 10.00 7.58 -1.36
N GLY A 177 9.20 8.56 -0.94
CA GLY A 177 9.47 9.97 -1.14
C GLY A 177 8.71 10.59 -2.32
N GLY A 178 8.06 9.77 -3.15
CA GLY A 178 7.38 10.24 -4.35
C GLY A 178 6.14 11.09 -4.04
N GLU A 179 5.38 10.74 -3.00
CA GLU A 179 4.17 11.49 -2.64
C GLU A 179 4.54 12.78 -1.91
N VAL A 180 5.52 12.75 -1.00
CA VAL A 180 5.99 13.94 -0.28
C VAL A 180 6.50 15.00 -1.25
N GLU A 181 7.32 14.63 -2.26
CA GLU A 181 7.79 15.55 -3.31
C GLU A 181 6.59 16.18 -4.05
N GLY A 182 5.54 15.39 -4.24
CA GLY A 182 4.31 15.83 -4.88
C GLY A 182 3.46 16.79 -4.07
N THR A 183 3.62 16.85 -2.75
CA THR A 183 2.86 17.81 -1.95
C THR A 183 3.38 19.24 -2.13
N GLY A 184 4.69 19.44 -2.34
CA GLY A 184 5.32 20.75 -2.38
C GLY A 184 5.30 21.48 -1.02
N LEU A 185 5.22 20.73 0.07
CA LEU A 185 5.24 21.23 1.45
C LEU A 185 6.62 21.09 2.08
N ASP A 186 6.91 21.91 3.10
CA ASP A 186 8.23 21.93 3.74
C ASP A 186 8.37 20.90 4.87
N ARG A 187 7.33 20.75 5.70
CA ARG A 187 7.36 19.89 6.90
C ARG A 187 6.74 18.53 6.60
N VAL A 188 7.44 17.75 5.79
CA VAL A 188 6.99 16.43 5.34
C VAL A 188 8.03 15.35 5.65
N VAL A 189 7.58 14.12 5.78
CA VAL A 189 8.46 12.97 6.00
C VAL A 189 7.95 11.75 5.23
N ASP A 190 8.87 10.99 4.66
CA ASP A 190 8.63 9.65 4.16
C ASP A 190 9.35 8.62 5.05
N VAL A 191 8.66 7.53 5.37
CA VAL A 191 9.20 6.43 6.18
C VAL A 191 8.92 5.12 5.48
N ASP A 192 9.98 4.38 5.15
CA ASP A 192 9.87 3.07 4.52
C ASP A 192 10.44 1.92 5.37
N GLY A 193 9.87 0.73 5.17
CA GLY A 193 10.19 -0.47 5.92
C GLY A 193 9.36 -0.62 7.20
N MET A 194 8.75 -1.78 7.40
CA MET A 194 7.80 -2.02 8.49
C MET A 194 8.34 -1.69 9.89
N GLU A 195 9.60 -2.02 10.19
CA GLU A 195 10.20 -1.73 11.50
C GLU A 195 10.26 -0.22 11.77
N ASN A 196 10.66 0.56 10.76
CA ASN A 196 10.74 2.01 10.83
C ASN A 196 9.34 2.62 10.94
N VAL A 197 8.39 2.13 10.13
CA VAL A 197 6.98 2.56 10.15
C VAL A 197 6.37 2.34 11.54
N VAL A 198 6.55 1.17 12.15
CA VAL A 198 6.03 0.87 13.49
C VAL A 198 6.64 1.79 14.55
N LYS A 199 7.96 2.03 14.48
CA LYS A 199 8.64 2.94 15.40
C LYS A 199 8.12 4.37 15.26
N PHE A 200 7.98 4.84 14.02
CA PHE A 200 7.51 6.19 13.72
C PHE A 200 6.04 6.39 14.13
N LEU A 201 5.16 5.43 13.87
CA LEU A 201 3.76 5.49 14.30
C LEU A 201 3.60 5.58 15.82
N LYS A 202 4.44 4.88 16.59
CA LYS A 202 4.48 5.01 18.06
C LYS A 202 4.83 6.44 18.48
N GLU A 203 5.84 7.03 17.86
CA GLU A 203 6.23 8.42 18.15
C GLU A 203 5.11 9.40 17.79
N LEU A 204 4.44 9.19 16.65
CA LEU A 204 3.36 10.04 16.18
C LEU A 204 2.13 9.95 17.10
N GLU A 205 1.78 8.74 17.57
CA GLU A 205 0.67 8.51 18.50
C GLU A 205 0.96 9.09 19.90
N ASP A 206 2.23 9.09 20.33
CA ASP A 206 2.71 9.81 21.53
C ASP A 206 2.61 11.36 21.39
N GLY A 207 2.16 11.87 20.25
CA GLY A 207 2.04 13.30 19.96
C GLY A 207 3.37 13.98 19.63
N LYS A 208 4.40 13.22 19.26
CA LYS A 208 5.66 13.78 18.76
C LYS A 208 5.48 14.26 17.32
N HIS A 209 6.31 15.23 16.94
CA HIS A 209 6.32 15.83 15.59
C HIS A 209 5.02 16.56 15.17
N PRO A 210 4.37 17.37 16.03
CA PRO A 210 3.14 18.09 15.68
C PRO A 210 3.31 19.12 14.56
N GLU A 211 4.55 19.48 14.22
CA GLU A 211 4.88 20.39 13.13
C GLU A 211 4.73 19.77 11.74
N LEU A 212 4.68 18.44 11.63
CA LEU A 212 4.55 17.73 10.36
C LEU A 212 3.20 18.02 9.71
N GLU A 213 3.22 18.25 8.40
CA GLU A 213 2.04 18.53 7.59
C GLU A 213 1.57 17.28 6.83
N PHE A 214 2.50 16.47 6.34
CA PHE A 214 2.22 15.27 5.59
C PHE A 214 3.23 14.16 5.88
N VAL A 215 2.75 12.93 5.96
CA VAL A 215 3.50 11.71 6.27
C VAL A 215 3.20 10.66 5.20
N GLU A 216 4.24 10.24 4.47
CA GLU A 216 4.18 9.10 3.57
C GLU A 216 4.74 7.86 4.28
N LEU A 217 3.95 6.77 4.31
CA LEU A 217 4.36 5.51 4.95
C LEU A 217 4.35 4.37 3.93
N ASN A 218 5.48 3.68 3.83
CA ASN A 218 5.67 2.56 2.92
C ASN A 218 6.09 1.31 3.70
N ALA A 219 5.32 0.23 3.58
CA ALA A 219 5.64 -1.02 4.27
C ALA A 219 6.94 -1.67 3.77
N CYS A 220 7.18 -1.55 2.46
CA CYS A 220 8.34 -2.16 1.81
C CYS A 220 9.52 -1.17 1.75
N PRO A 221 10.77 -1.63 1.96
CA PRO A 221 11.94 -0.78 1.81
C PRO A 221 12.02 -0.12 0.43
N GLY A 222 12.24 1.19 0.42
CA GLY A 222 12.31 1.98 -0.82
C GLY A 222 10.98 2.20 -1.55
N GLY A 223 9.83 1.81 -0.97
CA GLY A 223 8.50 1.98 -1.56
C GLY A 223 7.99 0.76 -2.32
N CYS A 224 7.04 0.97 -3.23
CA CYS A 224 6.40 -0.11 -4.00
C CYS A 224 7.38 -0.92 -4.88
N VAL A 225 8.52 -0.34 -5.27
CA VAL A 225 9.62 -1.04 -5.96
C VAL A 225 10.24 -2.16 -5.12
N GLY A 226 10.14 -2.10 -3.79
CA GLY A 226 10.58 -3.15 -2.87
C GLY A 226 9.52 -4.22 -2.59
N GLY A 227 8.36 -4.19 -3.27
CA GLY A 227 7.27 -5.13 -3.05
C GLY A 227 7.64 -6.58 -3.34
N VAL A 228 7.14 -7.52 -2.52
CA VAL A 228 7.49 -8.96 -2.62
C VAL A 228 7.04 -9.62 -3.93
N MET A 229 6.08 -9.05 -4.64
CA MET A 229 5.61 -9.58 -5.94
C MET A 229 6.37 -9.01 -7.13
N ASN A 230 7.45 -8.27 -6.91
CA ASN A 230 8.32 -7.77 -7.96
C ASN A 230 9.29 -8.84 -8.49
N VAL A 231 9.93 -8.54 -9.63
CA VAL A 231 10.92 -9.42 -10.27
C VAL A 231 12.33 -8.95 -9.98
N GLU A 232 12.56 -7.64 -10.16
CA GLU A 232 13.87 -7.03 -10.02
C GLU A 232 14.18 -6.75 -8.54
N ASN A 233 15.47 -6.66 -8.22
CA ASN A 233 15.91 -6.17 -6.94
C ASN A 233 15.44 -4.72 -6.71
N GLY A 234 14.83 -4.45 -5.56
CA GLY A 234 14.21 -3.16 -5.23
C GLY A 234 15.15 -1.95 -5.35
N TYR A 235 16.46 -2.11 -5.10
CA TYR A 235 17.43 -1.02 -5.24
C TYR A 235 17.68 -0.67 -6.72
N PHE A 236 17.78 -1.67 -7.59
CA PHE A 236 17.92 -1.46 -9.03
C PHE A 236 16.62 -0.94 -9.65
N ALA A 237 15.47 -1.42 -9.19
CA ALA A 237 14.17 -0.89 -9.58
C ALA A 237 14.00 0.59 -9.17
N LYS A 238 14.39 0.94 -7.94
CA LYS A 238 14.43 2.34 -7.47
C LYS A 238 15.34 3.20 -8.35
N SER A 239 16.54 2.71 -8.68
CA SER A 239 17.47 3.41 -9.57
C SER A 239 16.88 3.63 -10.96
N THR A 240 16.21 2.62 -11.52
CA THR A 240 15.55 2.69 -12.82
C THR A 240 14.43 3.74 -12.83
N ILE A 241 13.52 3.71 -11.85
CA ILE A 241 12.47 4.73 -11.71
C ILE A 241 13.07 6.13 -11.59
N THR A 242 14.10 6.29 -10.75
CA THR A 242 14.77 7.59 -10.55
C THR A 242 15.35 8.12 -11.87
N ARG A 243 16.00 7.26 -12.66
CA ARG A 243 16.54 7.62 -13.98
C ARG A 243 15.44 7.98 -14.96
N LEU A 244 14.36 7.18 -15.02
CA LEU A 244 13.21 7.45 -15.89
C LEU A 244 12.60 8.83 -15.58
N CYS A 245 12.37 9.14 -14.30
CA CYS A 245 11.85 10.43 -13.87
C CYS A 245 12.77 11.61 -14.25
N ARG A 246 14.10 11.46 -14.06
CA ARG A 246 15.08 12.55 -14.25
C ARG A 246 15.50 12.78 -15.69
N GLU A 247 15.62 11.72 -16.48
CA GLU A 247 16.20 11.77 -17.83
C GLU A 247 15.15 11.63 -18.91
N VAL A 248 14.29 10.61 -18.82
CA VAL A 248 13.29 10.30 -19.87
C VAL A 248 12.07 11.21 -19.75
N MET A 249 11.61 11.44 -18.53
CA MET A 249 10.38 12.16 -18.23
C MET A 249 10.62 13.63 -17.84
N LYS A 250 11.80 14.18 -18.12
CA LYS A 250 12.17 15.53 -17.68
C LYS A 250 11.19 16.56 -18.26
N GLY A 251 10.49 17.27 -17.37
CA GLY A 251 9.50 18.27 -17.76
C GLY A 251 8.15 17.71 -18.24
N SER A 252 7.97 16.38 -18.18
CA SER A 252 6.66 15.76 -18.43
C SER A 252 5.62 16.25 -17.41
N ARG A 253 4.39 16.42 -17.89
CA ARG A 253 3.24 16.81 -17.07
C ARG A 253 2.05 16.00 -17.51
N ASN A 254 1.20 15.65 -16.55
CA ASN A 254 -0.12 15.14 -16.88
C ASN A 254 -1.00 16.31 -17.31
N VAL A 255 -1.47 16.24 -18.55
CA VAL A 255 -2.33 17.27 -19.17
C VAL A 255 -3.70 16.71 -19.56
N THR A 256 -3.94 15.42 -19.28
CA THR A 256 -5.15 14.71 -19.70
C THR A 256 -6.06 14.36 -18.54
N ASP A 257 -5.50 14.16 -17.36
CA ASP A 257 -6.23 13.69 -16.18
C ASP A 257 -6.22 14.76 -15.09
N PHE A 258 -7.40 15.11 -14.62
CA PHE A 258 -7.59 16.15 -13.62
C PHE A 258 -8.54 15.66 -12.52
N ALA A 259 -8.43 16.29 -11.36
CA ALA A 259 -9.37 16.11 -10.26
C ALA A 259 -10.70 16.84 -10.54
N ASP A 260 -11.47 16.36 -11.52
CA ASP A 260 -12.64 17.05 -12.09
C ASP A 260 -13.99 16.41 -11.70
N LYS A 261 -13.97 15.39 -10.85
CA LYS A 261 -15.15 14.67 -10.35
C LYS A 261 -15.59 15.20 -9.00
N THR A 262 -16.75 14.74 -8.55
CA THR A 262 -17.24 15.01 -7.19
C THR A 262 -16.28 14.46 -6.15
N TYR A 263 -16.27 15.04 -4.94
CA TYR A 263 -15.42 14.62 -3.83
C TYR A 263 -15.55 13.11 -3.56
N ASP A 264 -16.78 12.61 -3.51
CA ASP A 264 -17.12 11.20 -3.30
C ASP A 264 -16.51 10.23 -4.32
N TYR A 265 -16.14 10.71 -5.51
CA TYR A 265 -15.46 9.88 -6.49
C TYR A 265 -14.06 9.45 -6.01
N TYR A 266 -13.40 10.32 -5.25
CA TYR A 266 -12.02 10.17 -4.80
C TYR A 266 -11.88 9.77 -3.34
N THR A 267 -12.96 9.78 -2.57
CA THR A 267 -12.90 9.64 -1.11
C THR A 267 -13.57 8.38 -0.63
N ILE A 268 -13.18 7.93 0.55
CA ILE A 268 -13.88 6.87 1.26
C ILE A 268 -15.28 7.35 1.68
N ALA A 269 -16.33 6.56 1.42
CA ALA A 269 -17.72 6.96 1.68
C ALA A 269 -18.01 7.11 3.19
N ASP A 270 -17.42 6.21 3.98
CA ASP A 270 -17.41 6.26 5.45
C ASP A 270 -15.98 6.51 5.93
N LYS A 271 -15.82 7.30 7.00
CA LYS A 271 -14.54 7.44 7.69
C LYS A 271 -13.92 6.06 7.96
N TRP A 272 -12.59 6.01 7.97
CA TRP A 272 -11.80 4.84 8.34
C TRP A 272 -12.43 4.05 9.51
N LYS A 273 -12.60 2.74 9.38
CA LYS A 273 -13.19 1.90 10.44
C LYS A 273 -12.09 1.15 11.16
N VAL A 274 -12.09 1.22 12.49
CA VAL A 274 -11.14 0.47 13.32
C VAL A 274 -11.39 -1.02 13.13
N ASN A 275 -10.31 -1.78 12.94
CA ASN A 275 -10.34 -3.23 12.81
C ASN A 275 -9.77 -3.89 14.08
N ASN A 276 -10.66 -4.12 15.05
CA ASN A 276 -10.29 -4.78 16.31
C ASN A 276 -10.29 -6.32 16.21
N ALA A 277 -10.51 -6.91 15.03
CA ALA A 277 -10.73 -8.35 14.91
C ALA A 277 -9.51 -9.19 15.33
N TYR A 278 -8.30 -8.64 15.22
CA TYR A 278 -7.05 -9.38 15.42
C TYR A 278 -6.51 -9.34 16.86
N TYR A 279 -6.87 -8.33 17.66
CA TYR A 279 -6.36 -8.14 19.04
C TYR A 279 -7.44 -8.28 20.14
N LYS A 280 -8.62 -8.78 19.77
CA LYS A 280 -9.66 -9.10 20.76
C LYS A 280 -9.37 -10.43 21.44
N LEU A 281 -9.09 -10.38 22.74
CA LEU A 281 -9.02 -11.58 23.59
C LEU A 281 -10.39 -12.28 23.70
N ASP A 282 -11.47 -11.51 23.69
CA ASP A 282 -12.85 -11.99 23.70
C ASP A 282 -13.80 -10.92 23.11
N GLU A 283 -14.99 -11.33 22.69
CA GLU A 283 -16.07 -10.42 22.30
C GLU A 283 -16.73 -9.78 23.53
N ASP A 284 -16.80 -10.51 24.65
CA ASP A 284 -17.31 -10.00 25.92
C ASP A 284 -16.20 -9.30 26.72
N PHE A 285 -16.45 -8.05 27.11
CA PHE A 285 -15.46 -7.24 27.82
C PHE A 285 -15.03 -7.86 29.16
N ALA A 286 -15.94 -8.49 29.91
CA ALA A 286 -15.60 -9.10 31.19
C ALA A 286 -14.71 -10.34 30.97
N GLN A 287 -15.00 -11.16 29.96
CA GLN A 287 -14.15 -12.28 29.57
C GLN A 287 -12.78 -11.81 29.04
N ALA A 288 -12.74 -10.74 28.25
CA ALA A 288 -11.50 -10.15 27.78
C ALA A 288 -10.62 -9.69 28.94
N PHE A 289 -11.20 -9.07 29.98
CA PHE A 289 -10.48 -8.67 31.18
C PHE A 289 -9.94 -9.87 31.98
N VAL A 290 -10.73 -10.94 32.10
CA VAL A 290 -10.29 -12.20 32.73
C VAL A 290 -9.10 -12.81 31.97
N LYS A 291 -9.18 -12.85 30.64
CA LYS A 291 -8.08 -13.34 29.79
C LYS A 291 -6.85 -12.45 29.88
N MET A 292 -7.01 -11.13 29.93
CA MET A 292 -5.91 -10.18 30.09
C MET A 292 -5.15 -10.41 31.40
N ARG A 293 -5.88 -10.66 32.50
CA ARG A 293 -5.27 -11.01 33.78
C ARG A 293 -4.52 -12.34 33.73
N LYS A 294 -5.14 -13.39 33.15
CA LYS A 294 -4.48 -14.69 32.95
C LYS A 294 -3.21 -14.58 32.11
N MET A 295 -3.22 -13.73 31.09
CA MET A 295 -2.06 -13.48 30.25
C MET A 295 -0.92 -12.86 31.06
N GLU A 296 -1.19 -11.85 31.88
CA GLU A 296 -0.14 -11.24 32.72
C GLU A 296 0.39 -12.22 33.77
N ASP A 297 -0.50 -13.00 34.40
CA ASP A 297 -0.13 -14.04 35.37
C ASP A 297 0.77 -15.11 34.73
N ALA A 298 0.48 -15.52 33.48
CA ALA A 298 1.31 -16.45 32.72
C ALA A 298 2.65 -15.82 32.31
N ARG A 299 2.63 -14.55 31.88
CA ARG A 299 3.84 -13.81 31.46
C ARG A 299 4.85 -13.68 32.58
N GLN A 300 4.40 -13.46 33.82
CA GLN A 300 5.25 -13.37 35.00
C GLN A 300 5.94 -14.69 35.36
N GLN A 301 5.34 -15.82 35.00
CA GLN A 301 5.93 -17.15 35.22
C GLN A 301 6.93 -17.54 34.11
N LEU A 302 6.91 -16.85 32.97
CA LEU A 302 7.78 -17.17 31.85
C LEU A 302 9.16 -16.52 32.01
N PRO A 303 10.22 -17.15 31.46
CA PRO A 303 11.60 -16.70 31.66
C PRO A 303 11.94 -15.39 30.95
N GLY A 304 11.05 -14.85 30.11
CA GLY A 304 11.26 -13.60 29.37
C GLY A 304 12.40 -13.64 28.34
N ARG A 305 12.80 -14.84 27.89
CA ARG A 305 13.94 -15.05 26.98
C ARG A 305 13.61 -14.96 25.49
N ASP A 306 12.31 -14.97 25.14
CA ASP A 306 11.81 -14.89 23.75
C ASP A 306 12.52 -15.86 22.77
N CYS A 307 12.81 -17.07 23.25
CA CYS A 307 13.65 -18.05 22.54
C CYS A 307 12.95 -18.84 21.42
N GLY A 308 11.62 -18.75 21.30
CA GLY A 308 10.85 -19.47 20.27
C GLY A 308 10.65 -20.98 20.48
N MET A 309 11.23 -21.60 21.52
CA MET A 309 11.26 -23.07 21.66
C MET A 309 9.89 -23.74 21.86
N CYS A 310 8.90 -23.03 22.40
CA CYS A 310 7.53 -23.54 22.54
C CYS A 310 6.66 -23.31 21.29
N GLY A 311 7.22 -22.76 20.20
CA GLY A 311 6.51 -22.47 18.96
C GLY A 311 5.91 -21.06 18.88
N ALA A 312 5.89 -20.31 19.99
CA ALA A 312 5.47 -18.90 20.02
C ALA A 312 6.68 -17.96 19.83
N PRO A 313 6.53 -16.85 19.07
CA PRO A 313 7.65 -15.96 18.74
C PRO A 313 8.22 -15.17 19.92
N SER A 314 7.42 -14.90 20.96
CA SER A 314 7.89 -14.33 22.22
C SER A 314 7.21 -14.97 23.43
N CYS A 315 7.76 -14.79 24.62
CA CYS A 315 7.13 -15.18 25.87
C CYS A 315 5.79 -14.44 26.09
N LYS A 316 5.65 -13.22 25.56
CA LYS A 316 4.37 -12.49 25.61
C LYS A 316 3.31 -13.19 24.76
N ASP A 317 3.64 -13.56 23.53
CA ASP A 317 2.71 -14.24 22.62
C ASP A 317 2.32 -15.63 23.17
N PHE A 318 3.29 -16.34 23.76
CA PHE A 318 3.01 -17.60 24.44
C PHE A 318 2.07 -17.43 25.64
N ALA A 319 2.23 -16.38 26.43
CA ALA A 319 1.34 -16.07 27.54
C ALA A 319 -0.10 -15.78 27.06
N GLU A 320 -0.25 -15.15 25.90
CA GLU A 320 -1.54 -14.92 25.27
C GLU A 320 -2.20 -16.25 24.84
N ASP A 321 -1.44 -17.15 24.21
CA ASP A 321 -1.94 -18.48 23.84
C ASP A 321 -2.41 -19.28 25.06
N VAL A 322 -1.69 -19.19 26.18
CA VAL A 322 -2.10 -19.80 27.46
C VAL A 322 -3.39 -19.17 27.98
N ALA A 323 -3.50 -17.84 27.96
CA ALA A 323 -4.69 -17.13 28.43
C ALA A 323 -5.95 -17.44 27.59
N GLN A 324 -5.76 -17.68 26.29
CA GLN A 324 -6.82 -18.08 25.37
C GLN A 324 -7.13 -19.59 25.41
N GLY A 325 -6.36 -20.38 26.18
CA GLY A 325 -6.52 -21.83 26.28
C GLY A 325 -6.02 -22.61 25.06
N LYS A 326 -5.24 -21.97 24.18
CA LYS A 326 -4.60 -22.59 23.00
C LYS A 326 -3.34 -23.36 23.37
N ALA A 327 -2.67 -22.94 24.46
CA ALA A 327 -1.46 -23.57 24.97
C ALA A 327 -1.57 -23.85 26.46
N ASN A 328 -0.74 -24.79 26.95
CA ASN A 328 -0.54 -25.01 28.37
C ASN A 328 0.82 -24.41 28.75
N ILE A 329 0.88 -23.67 29.87
CA ILE A 329 2.11 -23.01 30.34
C ILE A 329 3.30 -23.98 30.50
N GLN A 330 3.01 -25.25 30.80
CA GLN A 330 3.98 -26.34 30.93
C GLN A 330 4.68 -26.72 29.62
N GLN A 331 4.22 -26.22 28.47
CA GLN A 331 4.90 -26.38 27.18
C GLN A 331 6.15 -25.48 27.08
N CYS A 332 6.34 -24.53 28.00
CA CYS A 332 7.61 -23.84 28.15
C CYS A 332 8.63 -24.75 28.83
N ILE A 333 9.66 -25.17 28.09
CA ILE A 333 10.72 -26.06 28.60
C ILE A 333 11.50 -25.48 29.79
N PHE A 334 11.46 -24.15 29.97
CA PHE A 334 12.21 -23.45 31.00
C PHE A 334 11.45 -23.27 32.32
N ILE A 335 10.13 -23.54 32.35
CA ILE A 335 9.34 -23.38 33.58
C ILE A 335 9.62 -24.49 34.60
N ASN A 336 10.09 -25.66 34.14
CA ASN A 336 10.42 -26.79 35.00
C ASN A 336 11.93 -27.05 35.13
N SER A 337 12.79 -26.17 34.59
CA SER A 337 14.23 -26.40 34.55
C SER A 337 15.01 -25.75 35.70
N ASP A 338 14.36 -24.96 36.56
CA ASP A 338 15.03 -24.28 37.69
C ASP A 338 15.04 -25.12 38.99
N ASP A 339 14.66 -26.40 38.93
CA ASP A 339 14.67 -27.36 40.04
C ASP A 339 15.79 -28.44 39.92
N ASN A 340 16.90 -28.15 39.24
CA ASN A 340 18.13 -28.98 39.29
C ASN A 340 19.42 -28.15 39.15
#